data_AF-A0A7C5QGR5-F1
#
_entry.id   AF-A0A7C5QGR5-F1
#
_cell.length_a   1.000
_cell.length_b   1.000
_cell.length_c   1.000
_cell.angle_alpha   90.00
_cell.angle_beta   90.00
_cell.angle_gamma   90.00
#
_symmetry.space_group_name_H-M   'P 1'
#
loop_
_entity.id
_entity.type
_entity.pdbx_description
1 polymer ?
#
loop_
_entity_poly.entity_id
_entity_poly.type
_entity_poly.pdbx_seq_one_letter_code
_entity_poly.pdbx_strand_id
1 'polypeptide(L)'
;DSCTNIMTDELNCGGCGKICNPDENCLDGHCVGPGTCEDCFPPYKCCDGVWCINVTQDEQNCGDCGVVCDTETSDRCANSRCMCHDQPECSGGMKCCEDGCKDVMNDPNNCGACKLSCGVDQQCVGGRCTCGGQVCGFGEVCCPGSGCTNVWTDINNCGECGKSCDDRADHCVSGECKCGAFRECSRGFFIGECIVDINAPPERCCGGRCEDVDAQNCRSCGDRCPAGQDCLSRMNWVNWECEPYCGYPEN
;
A
#
# COMPACT_ATOMS: atom_id res chain seq x y z
N ASP A 1 -48.99 -39.86 -19.91
CA ASP A 1 -48.26 -39.86 -18.63
C ASP A 1 -47.19 -38.79 -18.64
N SER A 2 -47.10 -38.02 -17.56
CA SER A 2 -46.11 -36.96 -17.38
C SER A 2 -45.10 -37.43 -16.33
N CYS A 3 -43.81 -37.23 -16.58
CA CYS A 3 -42.75 -37.54 -15.62
C CYS A 3 -42.64 -36.41 -14.60
N THR A 4 -42.45 -36.76 -13.33
CA THR A 4 -42.21 -35.80 -12.26
C THR A 4 -40.93 -36.11 -11.49
N ASN A 5 -40.36 -35.10 -10.83
CA ASN A 5 -39.17 -35.26 -10.01
C ASN A 5 -39.57 -35.73 -8.60
N ILE A 6 -39.46 -37.03 -8.34
CA ILE A 6 -39.76 -37.59 -7.02
C ILE A 6 -38.88 -37.07 -5.89
N MET A 7 -37.79 -36.34 -6.19
CA MET A 7 -36.90 -35.77 -5.17
C MET A 7 -37.41 -34.45 -4.59
N THR A 8 -38.25 -33.73 -5.34
CA THR A 8 -38.68 -32.36 -5.00
C THR A 8 -40.19 -32.13 -5.20
N ASP A 9 -40.91 -33.08 -5.81
CA ASP A 9 -42.35 -32.97 -6.03
C ASP A 9 -43.11 -33.42 -4.79
N GLU A 10 -43.78 -32.47 -4.13
CA GLU A 10 -44.63 -32.70 -2.95
C GLU A 10 -45.79 -33.66 -3.18
N LEU A 11 -46.23 -33.87 -4.43
CA LEU A 11 -47.29 -34.81 -4.76
C LEU A 11 -46.78 -36.23 -5.09
N ASN A 12 -45.46 -36.39 -5.24
CA ASN A 12 -44.82 -37.64 -5.66
C ASN A 12 -43.49 -37.87 -4.92
N CYS A 13 -43.41 -37.51 -3.65
CA CYS A 13 -42.17 -37.41 -2.89
C CYS A 13 -41.60 -38.79 -2.50
N GLY A 14 -40.52 -39.19 -3.17
CA GLY A 14 -39.90 -40.52 -3.05
C GLY A 14 -40.65 -41.62 -3.80
N GLY A 15 -41.74 -41.29 -4.51
CA GLY A 15 -42.50 -42.25 -5.29
C GLY A 15 -43.84 -41.70 -5.79
N CYS A 16 -44.38 -42.29 -6.86
CA CYS A 16 -45.64 -41.85 -7.48
C CYS A 16 -46.80 -41.86 -6.47
N GLY A 17 -47.50 -40.73 -6.34
CA GLY A 17 -48.67 -40.57 -5.47
C GLY A 17 -48.37 -40.47 -3.98
N LYS A 18 -47.10 -40.39 -3.57
CA LYS A 18 -46.72 -40.11 -2.18
C LYS A 18 -46.77 -38.60 -1.95
N ILE A 19 -47.91 -38.14 -1.45
CA ILE A 19 -48.19 -36.72 -1.18
C ILE A 19 -47.72 -36.39 0.24
N CYS A 20 -46.96 -35.30 0.40
CA CYS A 20 -46.56 -34.78 1.70
C CYS A 20 -47.71 -34.07 2.42
N ASN A 21 -47.68 -34.03 3.76
CA ASN A 21 -48.66 -33.29 4.53
C ASN A 21 -48.61 -31.78 4.20
N PRO A 22 -49.68 -31.00 4.44
CA PRO A 22 -49.71 -29.57 4.09
C PRO A 22 -48.63 -28.69 4.74
N ASP A 23 -47.99 -29.18 5.80
CA ASP A 23 -46.89 -28.55 6.53
C ASP A 23 -45.50 -29.15 6.19
N GLU A 24 -45.42 -30.15 5.31
CA GLU A 24 -44.19 -30.81 4.89
C GLU A 24 -43.75 -30.38 3.49
N ASN A 25 -42.44 -30.28 3.28
CA ASN A 25 -41.82 -30.13 1.96
C ASN A 25 -41.22 -31.46 1.51
N CYS A 26 -41.12 -31.68 0.20
CA CYS A 26 -40.35 -32.78 -0.35
C CYS A 26 -38.86 -32.40 -0.45
N LEU A 27 -38.03 -33.01 0.39
CA LEU A 27 -36.58 -32.83 0.41
C LEU A 27 -35.91 -34.17 0.14
N ASP A 28 -35.19 -34.27 -0.98
CA ASP A 28 -34.51 -35.48 -1.44
C ASP A 28 -35.39 -36.75 -1.40
N GLY A 29 -36.69 -36.62 -1.72
CA GLY A 29 -37.64 -37.74 -1.78
C GLY A 29 -38.26 -38.13 -0.43
N HIS A 30 -38.05 -37.33 0.60
CA HIS A 30 -38.64 -37.48 1.90
C HIS A 30 -39.51 -36.26 2.23
N CYS A 31 -40.72 -36.52 2.73
CA CYS A 31 -41.57 -35.47 3.26
C CYS A 31 -41.01 -35.07 4.63
N VAL A 32 -40.63 -33.80 4.77
CA VAL A 32 -40.04 -33.23 5.99
C VAL A 32 -40.77 -31.94 6.35
N GLY A 33 -41.26 -31.85 7.58
CA GLY A 33 -42.05 -30.73 8.07
C GLY A 33 -41.52 -30.18 9.39
N PRO A 34 -42.10 -29.07 9.89
CA PRO A 34 -41.72 -28.49 11.15
C PRO A 34 -42.29 -29.28 12.32
N GLY A 35 -41.46 -29.62 13.30
CA GLY A 35 -41.93 -30.15 14.59
C GLY A 35 -41.39 -31.51 15.02
N THR A 36 -40.65 -32.23 14.17
CA THR A 36 -39.97 -33.48 14.57
C THR A 36 -38.59 -33.61 13.92
N CYS A 37 -37.55 -33.58 14.75
CA CYS A 37 -36.17 -33.85 14.31
C CYS A 37 -35.94 -35.30 13.84
N GLU A 38 -36.91 -36.19 14.08
CA GLU A 38 -36.82 -37.61 13.73
C GLU A 38 -36.86 -37.87 12.23
N ASP A 39 -37.38 -36.92 11.44
CA ASP A 39 -37.52 -37.05 9.99
C ASP A 39 -36.29 -36.56 9.22
N CYS A 40 -35.31 -35.93 9.90
CA CYS A 40 -34.06 -35.53 9.26
C CYS A 40 -33.14 -36.74 9.06
N PHE A 41 -32.58 -36.87 7.87
CA PHE A 41 -31.65 -37.92 7.47
C PHE A 41 -30.41 -37.28 6.83
N PRO A 42 -29.23 -37.95 6.86
CA PRO A 42 -28.03 -37.41 6.23
C PRO A 42 -28.24 -37.06 4.74
N PRO A 43 -27.75 -35.90 4.25
CA PRO A 43 -26.86 -34.94 4.91
C PRO A 43 -27.57 -33.87 5.78
N TYR A 44 -28.87 -33.99 6.02
CA TYR A 44 -29.64 -33.01 6.77
C TYR A 44 -29.60 -33.26 8.28
N LYS A 45 -29.48 -32.19 9.07
CA LYS A 45 -29.54 -32.21 10.54
C LYS A 45 -30.65 -31.29 11.04
N CYS A 46 -31.32 -31.68 12.10
CA CYS A 46 -32.30 -30.84 12.75
C CYS A 46 -31.59 -29.75 13.56
N CYS A 47 -31.70 -28.50 13.13
CA CYS A 47 -31.17 -27.34 13.86
C CYS A 47 -32.32 -26.52 14.42
N ASP A 48 -32.18 -26.08 15.68
CA ASP A 48 -33.20 -25.34 16.45
C ASP A 48 -34.58 -26.02 16.60
N GLY A 49 -34.69 -27.32 16.29
CA GLY A 49 -35.91 -28.09 16.48
C GLY A 49 -37.05 -27.76 15.52
N VAL A 50 -36.78 -26.96 14.47
CA VAL A 50 -37.82 -26.48 13.55
C VAL A 50 -37.68 -27.06 12.15
N TRP A 51 -36.47 -27.18 11.58
CA TRP A 51 -36.30 -27.64 10.20
C TRP A 51 -35.02 -28.45 9.99
N CYS A 52 -35.03 -29.31 8.95
CA CYS A 52 -33.87 -30.05 8.49
C CYS A 52 -32.97 -29.16 7.62
N ILE A 53 -31.75 -28.89 8.08
CA ILE A 53 -30.75 -28.06 7.38
C ILE A 53 -29.69 -28.95 6.75
N ASN A 54 -29.33 -28.67 5.49
CA ASN A 54 -28.23 -29.38 4.83
C ASN A 54 -26.88 -28.89 5.36
N VAL A 55 -26.36 -29.57 6.39
CA VAL A 55 -25.10 -29.18 7.05
C VAL A 55 -23.87 -29.38 6.17
N THR A 56 -24.01 -29.95 4.97
CA THR A 56 -22.87 -30.08 4.04
C THR A 56 -22.63 -28.83 3.18
N GLN A 57 -23.60 -27.90 3.15
CA GLN A 57 -23.60 -26.73 2.26
C GLN A 57 -24.06 -25.42 2.94
N ASP A 58 -24.71 -25.51 4.10
CA ASP A 58 -25.17 -24.33 4.84
C ASP A 58 -24.02 -23.66 5.61
N GLU A 59 -23.71 -22.41 5.27
CA GLU A 59 -22.61 -21.63 5.87
C GLU A 59 -22.84 -21.25 7.34
N GLN A 60 -24.08 -21.31 7.81
CA GLN A 60 -24.44 -21.04 9.22
C GLN A 60 -24.50 -22.33 10.05
N ASN A 61 -24.42 -23.50 9.42
CA ASN A 61 -24.56 -24.81 10.04
C ASN A 61 -23.60 -25.83 9.41
N CYS A 62 -22.35 -25.43 9.16
CA CYS A 62 -21.42 -26.22 8.36
C CYS A 62 -20.83 -27.40 9.15
N GLY A 63 -21.31 -28.60 8.84
CA GLY A 63 -20.97 -29.86 9.48
C GLY A 63 -21.73 -30.16 10.77
N ASP A 64 -22.18 -29.13 11.48
CA ASP A 64 -23.09 -29.24 12.62
C ASP A 64 -23.92 -27.95 12.78
N CYS A 65 -25.02 -28.03 13.52
CA CYS A 65 -25.89 -26.90 13.83
C CYS A 65 -25.12 -25.80 14.57
N GLY A 66 -25.25 -24.57 14.08
CA GLY A 66 -24.59 -23.39 14.65
C GLY A 66 -23.08 -23.31 14.38
N VAL A 67 -22.50 -24.21 13.57
CA VAL A 67 -21.12 -24.06 13.09
C VAL A 67 -21.13 -23.07 11.92
N VAL A 68 -20.90 -21.80 12.25
CA VAL A 68 -20.83 -20.72 11.25
C VAL A 68 -19.41 -20.62 10.71
N CYS A 69 -19.28 -20.58 9.39
CA CYS A 69 -17.99 -20.34 8.73
C CYS A 69 -17.52 -18.90 8.93
N ASP A 70 -16.27 -18.72 9.36
CA ASP A 70 -15.69 -17.38 9.55
C ASP A 70 -15.41 -16.75 8.18
N THR A 71 -16.06 -15.63 7.92
CA THR A 71 -16.02 -14.91 6.64
C THR A 71 -14.64 -14.33 6.30
N GLU A 72 -13.73 -14.23 7.28
CA GLU A 72 -12.36 -13.78 7.04
C GLU A 72 -11.44 -14.92 6.60
N THR A 73 -11.78 -16.17 6.91
CA THR A 73 -10.96 -17.36 6.65
C THR A 73 -11.61 -18.36 5.69
N SER A 74 -12.89 -18.19 5.40
CA SER A 74 -13.68 -19.05 4.51
C SER A 74 -14.78 -18.24 3.81
N ASP A 75 -15.26 -18.73 2.69
CA ASP A 75 -16.32 -18.11 1.89
C ASP A 75 -17.48 -19.04 1.56
N ARG A 76 -17.40 -20.31 2.01
CA ARG A 76 -18.45 -21.31 1.79
C ARG A 76 -18.36 -22.51 2.72
N CYS A 77 -19.47 -23.24 2.80
CA CYS A 77 -19.51 -24.60 3.33
C CYS A 77 -19.48 -25.64 2.21
N ALA A 78 -18.59 -26.63 2.31
CA ALA A 78 -18.58 -27.77 1.40
C ALA A 78 -18.10 -29.04 2.10
N ASN A 79 -18.82 -30.14 1.89
CA ASN A 79 -18.53 -31.44 2.50
C ASN A 79 -18.39 -31.37 4.03
N SER A 80 -19.30 -30.64 4.67
CA SER A 80 -19.34 -30.44 6.14
C SER A 80 -18.12 -29.70 6.70
N ARG A 81 -17.45 -28.87 5.88
CA ARG A 81 -16.27 -28.09 6.28
C ARG A 81 -16.35 -26.68 5.70
N CYS A 82 -15.90 -25.71 6.49
CA CYS A 82 -15.65 -24.37 5.99
C CYS A 82 -14.45 -24.38 5.05
N MET A 83 -14.62 -23.75 3.90
CA MET A 83 -13.66 -23.75 2.80
C MET A 83 -13.44 -22.32 2.35
N CYS A 84 -12.24 -22.05 1.88
CA CYS A 84 -11.93 -20.86 1.10
C CYS A 84 -11.82 -21.31 -0.36
N HIS A 85 -12.79 -21.00 -1.21
CA HIS A 85 -12.90 -21.56 -2.56
C HIS A 85 -12.85 -23.10 -2.54
N ASP A 86 -11.86 -23.69 -3.22
CA ASP A 86 -11.66 -25.14 -3.36
C ASP A 86 -10.64 -25.71 -2.36
N GLN A 87 -10.22 -24.92 -1.37
CA GLN A 87 -9.24 -25.32 -0.35
C GLN A 87 -9.80 -25.19 1.08
N PRO A 88 -9.23 -25.90 2.07
CA PRO A 88 -9.63 -25.75 3.47
C PRO A 88 -9.59 -24.29 3.92
N GLU A 89 -10.44 -23.97 4.90
CA GLU A 89 -10.41 -22.69 5.60
C GLU A 89 -8.98 -22.22 5.94
N CYS A 90 -8.74 -20.94 5.72
CA CYS A 90 -7.44 -20.32 5.93
C CYS A 90 -7.04 -20.38 7.41
N SER A 91 -5.75 -20.53 7.67
CA SER A 91 -5.21 -20.63 9.02
C SER A 91 -3.89 -19.88 9.16
N GLY A 92 -3.39 -19.70 10.38
CA GLY A 92 -2.05 -19.16 10.61
C GLY A 92 -1.87 -17.68 10.22
N GLY A 93 -2.91 -16.86 10.38
CA GLY A 93 -2.86 -15.44 10.00
C GLY A 93 -3.12 -15.19 8.50
N MET A 94 -3.61 -16.20 7.79
CA MET A 94 -4.10 -16.04 6.42
C MET A 94 -5.57 -15.63 6.39
N LYS A 95 -5.97 -14.89 5.35
CA LYS A 95 -7.38 -14.57 5.06
C LYS A 95 -7.84 -15.17 3.74
N CYS A 96 -9.12 -15.48 3.63
CA CYS A 96 -9.72 -15.92 2.38
C CYS A 96 -9.95 -14.73 1.45
N CYS A 97 -9.16 -14.66 0.38
CA CYS A 97 -9.27 -13.64 -0.64
C CYS A 97 -9.94 -14.21 -1.91
N GLU A 98 -10.22 -13.36 -2.89
CA GLU A 98 -10.88 -13.74 -4.15
C GLU A 98 -10.20 -14.89 -4.90
N ASP A 99 -8.90 -15.09 -4.70
CA ASP A 99 -8.08 -16.13 -5.34
C ASP A 99 -7.45 -17.10 -4.32
N GLY A 100 -8.06 -17.25 -3.14
CA GLY A 100 -7.65 -18.20 -2.10
C GLY A 100 -7.00 -17.55 -0.88
N CYS A 101 -6.39 -18.39 -0.03
CA CYS A 101 -5.77 -17.92 1.21
C CYS A 101 -4.53 -17.05 0.95
N LYS A 102 -4.49 -15.84 1.51
CA LYS A 102 -3.32 -14.94 1.48
C LYS A 102 -2.80 -14.68 2.88
N ASP A 103 -1.49 -14.67 3.03
CA ASP A 103 -0.82 -14.30 4.29
C ASP A 103 -0.94 -12.79 4.50
N VAL A 104 -1.86 -12.37 5.37
CA VAL A 104 -2.04 -10.95 5.65
C VAL A 104 -1.07 -10.41 6.69
N MET A 105 -0.18 -11.24 7.22
CA MET A 105 0.79 -10.86 8.25
C MET A 105 2.14 -10.46 7.66
N ASN A 106 2.54 -11.08 6.54
CA ASN A 106 3.87 -10.89 5.95
C ASN A 106 3.87 -10.69 4.42
N ASP A 107 2.76 -10.88 3.71
CA ASP A 107 2.71 -10.61 2.27
C ASP A 107 2.61 -9.10 2.02
N PRO A 108 3.62 -8.46 1.38
CA PRO A 108 3.56 -7.05 1.05
C PRO A 108 2.43 -6.68 0.08
N ASN A 109 1.79 -7.64 -0.60
CA ASN A 109 0.64 -7.37 -1.48
C ASN A 109 -0.73 -7.55 -0.79
N ASN A 110 -0.76 -8.06 0.44
CA ASN A 110 -1.99 -8.38 1.17
C ASN A 110 -1.88 -7.99 2.66
N CYS A 111 -1.14 -6.94 2.99
CA CYS A 111 -0.74 -6.64 4.35
C CYS A 111 -1.90 -6.10 5.21
N GLY A 112 -2.38 -6.91 6.14
CA GLY A 112 -3.53 -6.65 7.01
C GLY A 112 -4.90 -6.98 6.39
N ALA A 113 -5.00 -6.97 5.06
CA ALA A 113 -6.21 -7.33 4.32
C ALA A 113 -5.89 -7.76 2.88
N CYS A 114 -6.80 -8.51 2.26
CA CYS A 114 -6.72 -8.86 0.85
C CYS A 114 -6.54 -7.62 -0.03
N LYS A 115 -5.58 -7.66 -0.95
CA LYS A 115 -5.22 -6.59 -1.89
C LYS A 115 -4.77 -5.27 -1.24
N LEU A 116 -4.45 -5.27 0.06
CA LEU A 116 -3.85 -4.12 0.73
C LEU A 116 -2.32 -4.16 0.57
N SER A 117 -1.83 -3.61 -0.54
CA SER A 117 -0.40 -3.57 -0.80
C SER A 117 0.32 -2.50 0.03
N CYS A 118 1.51 -2.85 0.51
CA CYS A 118 2.45 -1.87 1.04
C CYS A 118 3.03 -0.99 -0.06
N GLY A 119 3.38 0.24 0.30
CA GLY A 119 4.03 1.18 -0.61
C GLY A 119 5.41 0.70 -1.05
N VAL A 120 5.98 1.41 -2.03
CA VAL A 120 7.34 1.15 -2.51
C VAL A 120 8.32 1.16 -1.32
N ASP A 121 9.21 0.15 -1.30
CA ASP A 121 10.23 -0.07 -0.26
C ASP A 121 9.72 -0.32 1.18
N GLN A 122 8.41 -0.56 1.33
CA GLN A 122 7.83 -1.00 2.60
C GLN A 122 7.76 -2.53 2.71
N GLN A 123 7.78 -3.01 3.95
CA GLN A 123 7.65 -4.43 4.30
C GLN A 123 6.37 -4.66 5.10
N CYS A 124 5.71 -5.80 4.88
CA CYS A 124 4.62 -6.22 5.74
C CYS A 124 5.17 -6.92 6.99
N VAL A 125 4.90 -6.36 8.16
CA VAL A 125 5.29 -6.96 9.44
C VAL A 125 4.11 -6.91 10.38
N GLY A 126 3.60 -8.09 10.76
CA GLY A 126 2.48 -8.21 11.68
C GLY A 126 1.19 -7.58 11.14
N GLY A 127 0.98 -7.66 9.82
CA GLY A 127 -0.19 -7.08 9.15
C GLY A 127 -0.18 -5.56 9.03
N ARG A 128 1.00 -4.95 9.15
CA ARG A 128 1.19 -3.50 8.98
C ARG A 128 2.35 -3.25 8.04
N CYS A 129 2.16 -2.30 7.12
CA CYS A 129 3.24 -1.83 6.27
C CYS A 129 4.20 -0.98 7.08
N THR A 130 5.47 -1.36 7.05
CA THR A 130 6.56 -0.75 7.81
C THR A 130 7.68 -0.30 6.87
N CYS A 131 8.36 0.77 7.25
CA CYS A 131 9.55 1.29 6.61
C CYS A 131 10.72 1.17 7.59
N GLY A 132 11.72 0.36 7.28
CA GLY A 132 12.84 0.13 8.20
C GLY A 132 12.39 -0.39 9.57
N GLY A 133 11.31 -1.18 9.62
CA GLY A 133 10.80 -1.80 10.86
C GLY A 133 9.81 -0.95 11.67
N GLN A 134 9.40 0.23 11.21
CA GLN A 134 8.39 1.06 11.89
C GLN A 134 7.32 1.58 10.92
N VAL A 135 6.14 1.91 11.43
CA VAL A 135 5.08 2.55 10.62
C VAL A 135 5.38 4.05 10.57
N CYS A 136 5.38 4.63 9.37
CA CYS A 136 5.62 6.05 9.22
C CYS A 136 4.49 6.89 9.83
N GLY A 137 4.87 8.03 10.40
CA GLY A 137 3.96 8.98 10.99
C GLY A 137 3.11 9.71 9.94
N PHE A 138 2.17 10.52 10.43
CA PHE A 138 1.34 11.34 9.56
C PHE A 138 2.20 12.33 8.76
N GLY A 139 2.07 12.30 7.43
CA GLY A 139 2.81 13.17 6.52
C GLY A 139 4.23 12.71 6.18
N GLU A 140 4.69 11.57 6.73
CA GLU A 140 5.95 10.95 6.36
C GLU A 140 5.76 9.94 5.24
N VAL A 141 6.81 9.78 4.42
CA VAL A 141 6.90 8.76 3.38
C VAL A 141 8.08 7.83 3.69
N CYS A 142 8.00 6.59 3.20
CA CYS A 142 9.11 5.65 3.32
C CYS A 142 10.18 5.98 2.27
N CYS A 143 11.33 6.46 2.72
CA CYS A 143 12.47 6.75 1.86
C CYS A 143 13.54 5.66 1.96
N PRO A 144 14.01 5.12 0.82
CA PRO A 144 15.11 4.17 0.80
C PRO A 144 16.34 4.71 1.53
N GLY A 145 16.86 3.92 2.47
CA GLY A 145 18.04 4.27 3.27
C GLY A 145 17.82 5.33 4.36
N SER A 146 16.77 6.16 4.27
CA SER A 146 16.47 7.21 5.26
C SER A 146 15.33 6.83 6.22
N GLY A 147 14.54 5.81 5.89
CA GLY A 147 13.40 5.39 6.71
C GLY A 147 12.20 6.31 6.53
N CYS A 148 11.42 6.51 7.59
CA CYS A 148 10.29 7.43 7.55
C CYS A 148 10.78 8.87 7.53
N THR A 149 10.40 9.60 6.48
CA THR A 149 10.93 10.94 6.22
C THR A 149 9.80 11.89 5.86
N ASN A 150 9.82 13.09 6.44
CA ASN A 150 8.92 14.16 6.04
C ASN A 150 9.50 14.96 4.85
N VAL A 151 9.11 14.58 3.64
CA VAL A 151 9.56 15.23 2.40
C VAL A 151 9.12 16.69 2.25
N TRP A 152 8.26 17.21 3.15
CA TRP A 152 7.83 18.61 3.11
C TRP A 152 8.78 19.55 3.84
N THR A 153 9.64 19.01 4.70
CA THR A 153 10.51 19.77 5.61
C THR A 153 11.94 19.27 5.71
N ASP A 154 12.22 18.04 5.28
CA ASP A 154 13.58 17.49 5.27
C ASP A 154 14.38 18.03 4.08
N ILE A 155 15.47 18.74 4.37
CA ILE A 155 16.37 19.33 3.38
C ILE A 155 17.08 18.29 2.52
N ASN A 156 17.26 17.05 3.02
CA ASN A 156 17.92 15.97 2.28
C ASN A 156 16.94 15.16 1.41
N ASN A 157 15.63 15.40 1.55
CA ASN A 157 14.56 14.64 0.90
C ASN A 157 13.41 15.58 0.48
N CYS A 158 13.73 16.76 -0.05
CA CYS A 158 12.77 17.83 -0.26
C CYS A 158 11.90 17.63 -1.50
N GLY A 159 10.62 17.32 -1.26
CA GLY A 159 9.61 17.03 -2.28
C GLY A 159 9.57 15.55 -2.70
N GLU A 160 10.70 14.85 -2.62
CA GLU A 160 10.79 13.40 -2.88
C GLU A 160 12.00 12.79 -2.16
N CYS A 161 11.98 11.46 -1.99
CA CYS A 161 13.07 10.74 -1.35
C CYS A 161 14.39 10.88 -2.13
N GLY A 162 15.47 11.17 -1.41
CA GLY A 162 16.82 11.34 -1.97
C GLY A 162 17.07 12.68 -2.64
N LYS A 163 16.06 13.55 -2.78
CA LYS A 163 16.24 14.89 -3.34
C LYS A 163 16.73 15.87 -2.28
N SER A 164 18.05 15.92 -2.12
CA SER A 164 18.66 16.96 -1.29
C SER A 164 18.57 18.33 -1.97
N CYS A 165 18.27 19.35 -1.20
CA CYS A 165 18.55 20.72 -1.61
C CYS A 165 20.06 20.91 -1.76
N ASP A 166 20.46 21.66 -2.78
CA ASP A 166 21.85 22.09 -2.97
C ASP A 166 22.10 23.42 -2.24
N ASP A 167 23.29 23.97 -2.41
CA ASP A 167 23.76 25.21 -1.78
C ASP A 167 22.99 26.47 -2.19
N ARG A 168 22.00 26.36 -3.08
CA ARG A 168 21.09 27.44 -3.48
C ARG A 168 19.85 27.53 -2.58
N ALA A 169 19.77 26.67 -1.57
CA ALA A 169 18.71 26.65 -0.58
C ALA A 169 19.25 26.27 0.80
N ASP A 170 18.61 26.78 1.85
CA ASP A 170 18.95 26.49 3.25
C ASP A 170 17.82 25.79 4.00
N HIS A 171 16.66 25.59 3.36
CA HIS A 171 15.56 24.83 3.94
C HIS A 171 14.67 24.17 2.88
N CYS A 172 13.94 23.15 3.33
CA CYS A 172 12.80 22.60 2.62
C CYS A 172 11.52 23.13 3.25
N VAL A 173 10.68 23.82 2.47
CA VAL A 173 9.36 24.26 2.93
C VAL A 173 8.34 23.87 1.89
N SER A 174 7.33 23.13 2.35
CA SER A 174 6.25 22.63 1.52
C SER A 174 6.72 21.78 0.34
N GLY A 175 7.81 21.01 0.52
CA GLY A 175 8.38 20.14 -0.51
C GLY A 175 9.20 20.89 -1.57
N GLU A 176 9.50 22.17 -1.35
CA GLU A 176 10.34 22.98 -2.23
C GLU A 176 11.59 23.45 -1.51
N CYS A 177 12.73 23.32 -2.18
CA CYS A 177 13.98 23.92 -1.74
C CYS A 177 13.89 25.44 -1.85
N LYS A 178 14.24 26.12 -0.76
CA LYS A 178 14.07 27.57 -0.61
C LYS A 178 15.25 28.20 0.11
N CYS A 179 15.46 29.48 -0.14
CA CYS A 179 16.46 30.30 0.51
C CYS A 179 15.78 31.41 1.34
N GLY A 180 15.81 31.29 2.66
CA GLY A 180 15.08 32.20 3.56
C GLY A 180 13.58 32.31 3.28
N ALA A 181 13.11 33.45 2.78
CA ALA A 181 11.69 33.63 2.43
C ALA A 181 11.40 33.37 0.94
N PHE A 182 12.43 33.05 0.15
CA PHE A 182 12.38 33.03 -1.30
C PHE A 182 12.55 31.61 -1.84
N ARG A 183 12.31 31.45 -3.15
CA ARG A 183 12.61 30.19 -3.86
C ARG A 183 14.12 29.92 -3.84
N GLU A 184 14.51 28.71 -4.25
CA GLU A 184 15.93 28.42 -4.51
C GLU A 184 16.59 29.50 -5.37
N CYS A 185 17.84 29.81 -5.04
CA CYS A 185 18.60 30.83 -5.75
C CYS A 185 18.87 30.43 -7.20
N SER A 186 19.09 31.44 -8.03
CA SER A 186 19.27 31.26 -9.46
C SER A 186 20.52 30.45 -9.74
N ARG A 187 20.41 29.42 -10.60
CA ARG A 187 21.60 28.76 -11.17
C ARG A 187 22.38 29.68 -12.11
N GLY A 188 21.87 30.86 -12.43
CA GLY A 188 22.35 31.70 -13.52
C GLY A 188 21.90 31.18 -14.89
N PHE A 189 22.17 31.95 -15.96
CA PHE A 189 21.84 31.56 -17.33
C PHE A 189 23.10 31.18 -18.12
N PHE A 190 23.12 29.94 -18.65
CA PHE A 190 24.25 29.40 -19.40
C PHE A 190 23.82 28.89 -20.78
N ILE A 191 24.66 29.10 -21.79
CA ILE A 191 24.63 28.36 -23.06
C ILE A 191 25.95 27.60 -23.16
N GLY A 192 25.92 26.29 -22.87
CA GLY A 192 27.13 25.47 -22.82
C GLY A 192 28.06 25.90 -21.68
N GLU A 193 29.29 26.28 -22.01
CA GLU A 193 30.31 26.75 -21.06
C GLU A 193 30.42 28.29 -20.99
N CYS A 194 29.38 29.01 -21.40
CA CYS A 194 29.39 30.48 -21.38
C CYS A 194 28.29 31.02 -20.46
N ILE A 195 28.67 31.93 -19.56
CA ILE A 195 27.73 32.85 -18.92
C ILE A 195 27.21 33.78 -20.01
N VAL A 196 25.91 33.72 -20.24
CA VAL A 196 25.27 34.49 -21.32
C VAL A 196 24.46 35.68 -20.80
N ASP A 197 24.25 35.75 -19.49
CA ASP A 197 23.70 36.94 -18.83
C ASP A 197 24.52 37.30 -17.60
N ILE A 198 25.37 38.32 -17.73
CA ILE A 198 26.17 38.87 -16.63
C ILE A 198 25.30 39.51 -15.53
N ASN A 199 24.02 39.76 -15.80
CA ASN A 199 23.08 40.29 -14.82
C ASN A 199 22.32 39.18 -14.07
N ALA A 200 22.55 37.91 -14.41
CA ALA A 200 22.02 36.75 -13.71
C ALA A 200 23.16 35.75 -13.40
N PRO A 201 24.12 36.12 -12.55
CA PRO A 201 25.18 35.20 -12.12
C PRO A 201 24.57 34.00 -11.36
N PRO A 202 25.30 32.87 -11.28
CA PRO A 202 24.96 31.81 -10.34
C PRO A 202 24.99 32.37 -8.91
N GLU A 203 23.99 32.03 -8.13
CA GLU A 203 23.81 32.47 -6.74
C GLU A 203 23.90 31.27 -5.79
N ARG A 204 24.31 31.51 -4.54
CA ARG A 204 24.19 30.57 -3.42
C ARG A 204 23.32 31.16 -2.33
N CYS A 205 22.73 30.31 -1.51
CA CYS A 205 21.96 30.72 -0.35
C CYS A 205 22.83 30.94 0.87
N CYS A 206 22.92 32.19 1.32
CA CYS A 206 23.72 32.61 2.47
C CYS A 206 22.84 33.24 3.54
N GLY A 207 22.46 32.43 4.52
CA GLY A 207 21.62 32.88 5.65
C GLY A 207 20.28 33.45 5.18
N GLY A 208 19.63 32.74 4.26
CA GLY A 208 18.34 33.10 3.70
C GLY A 208 18.32 34.20 2.65
N ARG A 209 19.49 34.56 2.09
CA ARG A 209 19.61 35.50 0.96
C ARG A 209 20.42 34.88 -0.16
N CYS A 210 20.02 35.16 -1.39
CA CYS A 210 20.80 34.79 -2.57
C CYS A 210 21.95 35.78 -2.71
N GLU A 211 23.17 35.26 -2.66
CA GLU A 211 24.40 36.02 -2.85
C GLU A 211 25.12 35.47 -4.08
N ASP A 212 25.68 36.36 -4.89
CA ASP A 212 26.44 35.99 -6.09
C ASP A 212 27.62 35.08 -5.72
N VAL A 213 27.86 34.07 -6.55
CA VAL A 213 29.09 33.28 -6.46
C VAL A 213 30.24 34.09 -7.04
N ASP A 214 30.94 34.78 -6.16
CA ASP A 214 32.05 35.67 -6.47
C ASP A 214 33.30 35.35 -5.64
N ALA A 215 34.34 36.18 -5.75
CA ALA A 215 35.56 36.05 -4.96
C ALA A 215 35.34 36.22 -3.45
N GLN A 216 34.15 36.57 -2.95
CA GLN A 216 33.84 36.73 -1.53
C GLN A 216 33.08 35.54 -0.94
N ASN A 217 32.38 34.76 -1.76
CA ASN A 217 31.55 33.63 -1.35
C ASN A 217 31.83 32.37 -2.22
N CYS A 218 33.10 32.13 -2.56
CA CYS A 218 33.42 31.29 -3.70
C CYS A 218 33.08 29.82 -3.49
N ARG A 219 33.58 29.17 -2.44
CA ARG A 219 33.30 27.73 -2.17
C ARG A 219 32.10 27.56 -1.24
N SER A 220 31.88 28.54 -0.37
CA SER A 220 30.79 28.62 0.57
C SER A 220 30.57 30.08 0.99
N CYS A 221 29.47 30.36 1.68
CA CYS A 221 29.14 31.70 2.15
C CYS A 221 30.23 32.29 3.05
N GLY A 222 30.75 33.45 2.66
CA GLY A 222 31.84 34.15 3.33
C GLY A 222 33.24 33.57 3.08
N ASP A 223 33.36 32.52 2.26
CA ASP A 223 34.66 31.96 1.88
C ASP A 223 35.30 32.79 0.76
N ARG A 224 35.98 33.85 1.18
CA ARG A 224 36.65 34.80 0.30
C ARG A 224 37.93 34.20 -0.27
N CYS A 225 38.10 34.35 -1.58
CA CYS A 225 39.32 34.01 -2.27
C CYS A 225 40.52 34.84 -1.77
N PRO A 226 41.68 34.19 -1.57
CA PRO A 226 42.94 34.87 -1.30
C PRO A 226 43.24 35.99 -2.32
N ALA A 227 44.04 36.98 -1.90
CA ALA A 227 44.46 38.05 -2.80
C ALA A 227 45.17 37.50 -4.04
N GLY A 228 44.78 38.00 -5.21
CA GLY A 228 45.31 37.54 -6.51
C GLY A 228 44.65 36.26 -7.06
N GLN A 229 43.52 35.85 -6.49
CA GLN A 229 42.72 34.73 -6.97
C GLN A 229 41.31 35.18 -7.38
N ASP A 230 40.76 34.51 -8.38
CA ASP A 230 39.38 34.63 -8.84
C ASP A 230 38.58 33.39 -8.46
N CYS A 231 37.26 33.55 -8.36
CA CYS A 231 36.35 32.41 -8.18
C CYS A 231 36.00 31.79 -9.54
N LEU A 232 36.52 30.61 -9.82
CA LEU A 232 36.34 29.93 -11.10
C LEU A 232 35.72 28.54 -10.89
N SER A 233 34.80 28.16 -11.77
CA SER A 233 34.22 26.82 -11.78
C SER A 233 35.12 25.84 -12.55
N ARG A 234 35.51 24.73 -11.90
CA ARG A 234 36.16 23.60 -12.57
C ARG A 234 35.10 22.54 -12.91
N MET A 235 34.68 22.50 -14.18
CA MET A 235 33.67 21.59 -14.74
C MET A 235 32.22 21.87 -14.31
N ASN A 236 31.36 22.17 -15.29
CA ASN A 236 29.89 22.16 -15.18
C ASN A 236 29.23 23.15 -14.20
N TRP A 237 29.89 24.23 -13.78
CA TRP A 237 29.26 25.38 -13.08
C TRP A 237 28.71 25.09 -11.68
N VAL A 238 29.06 23.95 -11.09
CA VAL A 238 28.64 23.53 -9.74
C VAL A 238 29.80 23.48 -8.72
N ASN A 239 31.05 23.44 -9.19
CA ASN A 239 32.23 23.33 -8.33
C ASN A 239 33.13 24.55 -8.50
N TRP A 240 32.88 25.59 -7.69
CA TRP A 240 33.66 26.82 -7.73
C TRP A 240 34.79 26.79 -6.70
N GLU A 241 35.98 27.13 -7.17
CA GLU A 241 37.20 27.16 -6.39
C GLU A 241 37.94 28.48 -6.62
N CYS A 242 38.73 28.87 -5.61
CA CYS A 242 39.59 30.03 -5.76
C CYS A 242 40.85 29.65 -6.52
N GLU A 243 41.04 30.29 -7.66
CA GLU A 243 42.10 30.00 -8.62
C GLU A 243 43.01 31.21 -8.81
N PRO A 244 44.32 31.03 -8.98
CA PRO A 244 45.21 32.14 -9.35
C PRO A 244 44.73 32.87 -10.59
N TYR A 245 44.77 34.21 -10.55
CA TYR A 245 44.47 35.06 -11.71
C TYR A 245 45.44 34.73 -12.86
N CYS A 246 44.92 34.13 -13.93
CA CYS A 246 45.65 33.91 -15.19
C CYS A 246 45.17 34.90 -16.25
N GLY A 247 45.16 36.20 -15.95
CA GLY A 247 44.98 37.21 -17.00
C GLY A 247 46.14 37.12 -17.99
N TYR A 248 45.84 37.06 -19.29
CA TYR A 248 46.86 37.34 -20.31
C TYR A 248 47.46 38.72 -20.02
N PRO A 249 48.79 38.90 -20.13
CA PRO A 249 49.37 40.23 -20.00
C PRO A 249 48.69 41.14 -21.01
N GLU A 250 48.10 42.24 -20.52
CA GLU A 250 47.60 43.32 -21.35
C GLU A 250 48.78 43.81 -22.20
N ASN A 251 48.67 43.66 -23.53
CA ASN A 251 49.58 44.25 -24.51
C ASN A 251 49.03 45.60 -24.97
#